data_AF-A0A9X2NSK6-F1
#
_entry.id   AF-A0A9X2NSK6-F1
#
_cell.length_a   1.000
_cell.length_b   1.000
_cell.length_c   1.000
_cell.angle_alpha   90.00
_cell.angle_beta   90.00
_cell.angle_gamma   90.00
#
_symmetry.space_group_name_H-M   'P 1'
#
loop_
_entity.id
_entity.type
_entity.pdbx_description
1 polymer ?
#
loop_
_entity_poly.entity_id
_entity_poly.type
_entity_poly.pdbx_seq_one_letter_code
_entity_poly.pdbx_strand_id
1 'polypeptide(L)'
;MTDKDFTLFPSPCYIMEEGLLRKNLALIKSVADRAGVEIILAFKSFAMWRSFPIFREYINHSTASSVYEARLALEEFGSKAHTYSPAYTEAEFPEIMRCSSHVTFNSLSQFHRFYPAVTAEGSGISCGIRINPEYSEVETELYNPCAPGTRFGVMTDQLPEKLPAGIEGFHCHCHCESSSYELERTLEHLEGKFSRWFSQIKWLNLGGGHLMTRKDYDVEHLVRLLKGFKERYPHLQIILEPGSAFTWQTGVLSSEIVDIVENRGIRTAILNVSFTCHMPDCLEMPYQPAVRGAGMGDAGPYVYRLGGNSCLSGDYMGLWSFDHELQIGERIVFEDMIHYTTVKTNMFNGIHHPAIAMWTKEGKSEVFKQFSYEDYRERMS
;
A
#
# COMPACT_ATOMS: atom_id res chain seq x y z
N MET A 1 20.85 -7.87 12.49
CA MET A 1 20.85 -7.18 11.19
C MET A 1 22.12 -7.58 10.48
N THR A 2 22.04 -7.98 9.22
CA THR A 2 23.24 -8.17 8.39
C THR A 2 23.95 -6.83 8.23
N ASP A 3 25.28 -6.85 8.34
CA ASP A 3 26.17 -5.71 8.14
C ASP A 3 26.21 -5.35 6.64
N LYS A 4 25.10 -4.80 6.13
CA LYS A 4 24.94 -4.45 4.72
C LYS A 4 25.48 -3.05 4.50
N ASP A 5 26.41 -2.95 3.57
CA ASP A 5 27.02 -1.70 3.19
C ASP A 5 26.12 -0.90 2.23
N PHE A 6 25.30 0.00 2.79
CA PHE A 6 24.46 0.89 1.99
C PHE A 6 25.23 2.01 1.29
N THR A 7 26.55 2.14 1.49
CA THR A 7 27.37 3.09 0.72
C THR A 7 27.54 2.65 -0.74
N LEU A 8 27.21 1.39 -1.06
CA LEU A 8 27.12 0.87 -2.44
C LEU A 8 25.97 1.47 -3.26
N PHE A 9 25.15 2.34 -2.67
CA PHE A 9 24.00 2.98 -3.32
C PHE A 9 24.16 4.51 -3.32
N PRO A 10 23.55 5.20 -4.30
CA PRO A 10 23.47 6.67 -4.29
C PRO A 10 22.91 7.22 -2.97
N SER A 11 23.21 8.48 -2.67
CA SER A 11 22.55 9.22 -1.60
C SER A 11 21.72 10.36 -2.18
N PRO A 12 20.44 10.50 -1.80
CA PRO A 12 19.63 9.54 -1.04
C PRO A 12 19.09 8.39 -1.92
N CYS A 13 18.70 7.26 -1.32
CA CYS A 13 18.17 6.11 -2.05
C CYS A 13 17.17 5.26 -1.24
N TYR A 14 16.05 4.89 -1.87
CA TYR A 14 15.20 3.79 -1.45
C TYR A 14 15.81 2.47 -1.90
N ILE A 15 16.09 1.59 -0.94
CA ILE A 15 16.78 0.33 -1.18
C ILE A 15 15.88 -0.80 -0.71
N MET A 16 15.28 -1.51 -1.67
CA MET A 16 14.51 -2.72 -1.39
C MET A 16 15.40 -3.95 -1.38
N GLU A 17 15.22 -4.85 -0.42
CA GLU A 17 16.00 -6.06 -0.27
C GLU A 17 15.23 -7.27 -0.82
N GLU A 18 15.74 -7.87 -1.90
CA GLU A 18 15.08 -9.00 -2.57
C GLU A 18 14.84 -10.19 -1.62
N GLY A 19 15.80 -10.48 -0.73
CA GLY A 19 15.67 -11.58 0.23
C GLY A 19 14.51 -11.38 1.22
N LEU A 20 14.29 -10.14 1.69
CA LEU A 20 13.19 -9.80 2.59
C LEU A 20 11.85 -9.80 1.83
N LEU A 21 11.83 -9.24 0.62
CA LEU A 21 10.67 -9.29 -0.26
C LEU A 21 10.21 -10.72 -0.52
N ARG A 22 11.13 -11.62 -0.91
CA ARG A 22 10.82 -13.04 -1.17
C ARG A 22 10.31 -13.76 0.07
N LYS A 23 10.80 -13.41 1.27
CA LYS A 23 10.29 -13.95 2.53
C LYS A 23 8.82 -13.56 2.74
N ASN A 24 8.46 -12.29 2.53
CA ASN A 24 7.08 -11.82 2.63
C ASN A 24 6.19 -12.50 1.59
N LEU A 25 6.64 -12.55 0.33
CA LEU A 25 5.93 -13.21 -0.77
C LEU A 25 5.67 -14.69 -0.50
N ALA A 26 6.66 -15.43 0.04
CA ALA A 26 6.51 -16.83 0.39
C ALA A 26 5.46 -17.05 1.49
N LEU A 27 5.44 -16.17 2.50
CA LEU A 27 4.42 -16.23 3.56
C LEU A 27 3.02 -15.96 3.00
N ILE A 28 2.87 -14.90 2.19
CA ILE A 28 1.59 -14.54 1.56
C ILE A 28 1.09 -15.69 0.68
N LYS A 29 1.96 -16.27 -0.15
CA LYS A 29 1.62 -17.45 -0.95
C LYS A 29 1.18 -18.63 -0.09
N SER A 30 1.88 -18.90 1.02
CA SER A 30 1.50 -19.96 1.95
C SER A 30 0.09 -19.74 2.53
N VAL A 31 -0.25 -18.51 2.91
CA VAL A 31 -1.60 -18.16 3.39
C VAL A 31 -2.65 -18.40 2.31
N ALA A 32 -2.42 -17.90 1.10
CA ALA A 32 -3.30 -18.08 -0.05
C ALA A 32 -3.58 -19.57 -0.32
N ASP A 33 -2.52 -20.38 -0.42
CA ASP A 33 -2.60 -21.81 -0.72
C ASP A 33 -3.31 -22.59 0.40
N ARG A 34 -2.99 -22.31 1.67
CA ARG A 34 -3.55 -23.03 2.83
C ARG A 34 -5.01 -22.67 3.12
N ALA A 35 -5.39 -21.42 2.89
CA ALA A 35 -6.77 -20.96 3.05
C ALA A 35 -7.62 -21.19 1.79
N GLY A 36 -6.98 -21.45 0.65
CA GLY A 36 -7.64 -21.56 -0.65
C GLY A 36 -8.27 -20.23 -1.07
N VAL A 37 -7.62 -19.10 -0.77
CA VAL A 37 -8.08 -17.76 -1.16
C VAL A 37 -7.13 -17.17 -2.19
N GLU A 38 -7.58 -16.14 -2.88
CA GLU A 38 -6.72 -15.34 -3.75
C GLU A 38 -6.15 -14.15 -2.97
N ILE A 39 -4.86 -13.87 -3.14
CA ILE A 39 -4.23 -12.67 -2.57
C ILE A 39 -3.54 -11.90 -3.70
N ILE A 40 -3.94 -10.64 -3.88
CA ILE A 40 -3.49 -9.76 -4.97
C ILE A 40 -2.77 -8.54 -4.42
N LEU A 41 -1.81 -8.01 -5.18
CA LEU A 41 -1.01 -6.85 -4.76
C LEU A 41 -1.78 -5.54 -4.97
N ALA A 42 -1.90 -4.70 -3.93
CA ALA A 42 -2.47 -3.36 -4.05
C ALA A 42 -1.45 -2.28 -4.42
N PHE A 43 -1.57 -1.75 -5.65
CA PHE A 43 -0.63 -0.75 -6.18
C PHE A 43 -0.61 0.58 -5.43
N LYS A 44 -1.72 0.95 -4.78
CA LYS A 44 -1.79 2.13 -3.91
C LYS A 44 -0.70 2.17 -2.84
N SER A 45 -0.18 1.01 -2.45
CA SER A 45 0.87 0.86 -1.43
C SER A 45 2.26 0.69 -2.06
N PHE A 46 2.34 0.04 -3.23
CA PHE A 46 3.60 -0.32 -3.86
C PHE A 46 3.46 -0.53 -5.36
N ALA A 47 4.30 0.16 -6.15
CA ALA A 47 4.29 0.08 -7.61
C ALA A 47 5.70 0.11 -8.25
N MET A 48 6.75 -0.37 -7.56
CA MET A 48 8.10 -0.44 -8.15
C MET A 48 8.18 -1.56 -9.20
N TRP A 49 7.69 -1.29 -10.39
CA TRP A 49 7.37 -2.30 -11.42
C TRP A 49 8.55 -3.16 -11.89
N ARG A 50 9.79 -2.67 -11.81
CA ARG A 50 10.99 -3.47 -12.12
C ARG A 50 11.15 -4.70 -11.22
N SER A 51 10.49 -4.72 -10.07
CA SER A 51 10.46 -5.87 -9.17
C SER A 51 9.33 -6.86 -9.45
N PHE A 52 8.34 -6.52 -10.28
CA PHE A 52 7.20 -7.39 -10.58
C PHE A 52 7.55 -8.78 -11.14
N PRO A 53 8.67 -8.99 -11.86
CA PRO A 53 9.13 -10.35 -12.17
C PRO A 53 9.23 -11.27 -10.94
N ILE A 54 9.65 -10.73 -9.79
CA ILE A 54 9.75 -11.48 -8.53
C ILE A 54 8.34 -11.78 -7.99
N PHE A 55 7.42 -10.81 -8.01
CA PHE A 55 6.04 -10.98 -7.54
C PHE A 55 5.29 -12.07 -8.30
N ARG A 56 5.48 -12.13 -9.63
CA ARG A 56 4.86 -13.12 -10.52
C ARG A 56 5.22 -14.57 -10.19
N GLU A 57 6.31 -14.81 -9.45
CA GLU A 57 6.64 -16.15 -8.97
C GLU A 57 5.69 -16.62 -7.85
N TYR A 58 4.94 -15.71 -7.21
CA TYR A 58 4.15 -15.99 -6.01
C TYR A 58 2.65 -15.65 -6.14
N ILE A 59 2.32 -14.61 -6.92
CA ILE A 59 0.95 -14.12 -7.12
C ILE A 59 0.68 -13.83 -8.61
N ASN A 60 -0.59 -13.88 -9.01
CA ASN A 60 -0.98 -13.78 -10.43
C ASN A 60 -1.64 -12.45 -10.80
N HIS A 61 -2.13 -11.71 -9.83
CA HIS A 61 -2.98 -10.53 -10.07
C HIS A 61 -2.63 -9.38 -9.12
N SER A 62 -3.05 -8.18 -9.52
CA SER A 62 -2.97 -6.95 -8.72
C SER A 62 -4.31 -6.23 -8.70
N THR A 63 -4.50 -5.37 -7.70
CA THR A 63 -5.62 -4.43 -7.64
C THR A 63 -5.14 -3.02 -7.99
N ALA A 64 -5.97 -2.30 -8.73
CA ALA A 64 -5.70 -0.96 -9.23
C ALA A 64 -6.82 0.01 -8.84
N SER A 65 -6.45 1.25 -8.58
CA SER A 65 -7.34 2.32 -8.16
C SER A 65 -7.48 3.48 -9.15
N SER A 66 -6.73 3.42 -10.25
CA SER A 66 -6.73 4.44 -11.31
C SER A 66 -6.40 3.81 -12.67
N VAL A 67 -6.60 4.59 -13.75
CA VAL A 67 -6.27 4.15 -15.11
C VAL A 67 -4.79 3.83 -15.30
N TYR A 68 -3.90 4.59 -14.68
CA TYR A 68 -2.46 4.34 -14.76
C TYR A 68 -2.03 3.12 -13.94
N GLU A 69 -2.63 2.88 -12.77
CA GLU A 69 -2.39 1.64 -12.03
C GLU A 69 -2.90 0.41 -12.80
N ALA A 70 -4.08 0.50 -13.42
CA ALA A 70 -4.64 -0.59 -14.21
C ALA A 70 -3.76 -0.88 -15.44
N ARG A 71 -3.31 0.17 -16.12
CA ARG A 71 -2.38 0.04 -17.26
C ARG A 71 -1.03 -0.54 -16.84
N LEU A 72 -0.48 -0.11 -15.71
CA LEU A 72 0.76 -0.67 -15.14
C LEU A 72 0.60 -2.17 -14.82
N ALA A 73 -0.58 -2.59 -14.36
CA ALA A 73 -0.86 -4.00 -14.10
C ALA A 73 -0.78 -4.82 -15.39
N LEU A 74 -1.45 -4.34 -16.44
CA LEU A 74 -1.45 -5.03 -17.72
C LEU A 74 -0.06 -5.05 -18.37
N GLU A 75 0.63 -3.90 -18.42
CA GLU A 75 1.86 -3.74 -19.17
C GLU A 75 3.10 -4.27 -18.44
N GLU A 76 3.24 -3.99 -17.14
CA GLU A 76 4.46 -4.31 -16.40
C GLU A 76 4.28 -5.52 -15.46
N PHE A 77 3.11 -5.65 -14.83
CA PHE A 77 2.82 -6.81 -13.99
C PHE A 77 2.47 -8.03 -14.86
N GLY A 78 1.89 -7.82 -16.05
CA GLY A 78 1.60 -8.86 -17.03
C GLY A 78 0.24 -9.55 -16.85
N SER A 79 -0.66 -8.97 -16.06
CA SER A 79 -2.01 -9.48 -15.82
C SER A 79 -3.02 -8.35 -15.79
N LYS A 80 -4.25 -8.60 -16.23
CA LYS A 80 -5.35 -7.65 -16.04
C LYS A 80 -5.62 -7.44 -14.54
N ALA A 81 -5.90 -6.20 -14.15
CA ALA A 81 -6.13 -5.78 -12.78
C ALA A 81 -7.55 -6.11 -12.28
N HIS A 82 -7.69 -6.18 -10.95
CA HIS A 82 -8.97 -5.96 -10.28
C HIS A 82 -9.07 -4.46 -10.01
N THR A 83 -9.92 -3.75 -10.74
CA THR A 83 -9.93 -2.29 -10.68
C THR A 83 -11.11 -1.78 -9.87
N TYR A 84 -10.83 -0.89 -8.90
CA TYR A 84 -11.83 -0.17 -8.13
C TYR A 84 -11.56 1.33 -8.22
N SER A 85 -12.55 2.14 -8.59
CA SER A 85 -12.46 3.60 -8.46
C SER A 85 -13.66 4.14 -7.68
N PRO A 86 -13.46 5.18 -6.85
CA PRO A 86 -14.60 5.92 -6.27
C PRO A 86 -15.50 6.53 -7.36
N ALA A 87 -14.92 6.87 -8.52
CA ALA A 87 -15.64 7.35 -9.68
C ALA A 87 -14.85 7.06 -10.97
N TYR A 88 -15.51 6.41 -11.93
CA TYR A 88 -15.01 6.28 -13.29
C TYR A 88 -15.49 7.46 -14.14
N THR A 89 -14.70 7.81 -15.16
CA THR A 89 -15.03 8.83 -16.15
C THR A 89 -15.18 8.20 -17.54
N GLU A 90 -16.02 8.79 -18.40
CA GLU A 90 -16.21 8.29 -19.78
C GLU A 90 -14.91 8.25 -20.58
N ALA A 91 -14.01 9.20 -20.31
CA ALA A 91 -12.73 9.31 -21.01
C ALA A 91 -11.77 8.16 -20.66
N GLU A 92 -11.75 7.75 -19.38
CA GLU A 92 -10.80 6.74 -18.89
C GLU A 92 -11.38 5.32 -18.93
N PHE A 93 -12.70 5.17 -18.87
CA PHE A 93 -13.34 3.86 -18.74
C PHE A 93 -12.99 2.86 -19.85
N PRO A 94 -12.83 3.24 -21.14
CA PRO A 94 -12.35 2.33 -22.18
C PRO A 94 -11.00 1.70 -21.86
N GLU A 95 -10.07 2.49 -21.33
CA GLU A 95 -8.74 1.99 -20.94
C GLU A 95 -8.80 1.14 -19.67
N ILE A 96 -9.69 1.49 -18.72
CA ILE A 96 -10.00 0.65 -17.55
C ILE A 96 -10.49 -0.73 -18.00
N MET A 97 -11.45 -0.81 -18.93
CA MET A 97 -11.97 -2.08 -19.44
C MET A 97 -10.86 -2.91 -20.10
N ARG A 98 -10.04 -2.28 -20.96
CA ARG A 98 -8.89 -2.94 -21.59
C ARG A 98 -7.97 -3.61 -20.58
N CYS A 99 -7.72 -2.95 -19.46
CA CYS A 99 -6.74 -3.35 -18.46
C CYS A 99 -7.29 -4.20 -17.30
N SER A 100 -8.60 -4.44 -17.22
CA SER A 100 -9.23 -5.04 -16.03
C SER A 100 -9.88 -6.39 -16.32
N SER A 101 -9.74 -7.33 -15.37
CA SER A 101 -10.51 -8.58 -15.32
C SER A 101 -11.74 -8.42 -14.44
N HIS A 102 -11.63 -7.58 -13.41
CA HIS A 102 -12.73 -7.20 -12.52
C HIS A 102 -12.86 -5.69 -12.46
N VAL A 103 -14.09 -5.20 -12.44
CA VAL A 103 -14.41 -3.77 -12.24
C VAL A 103 -15.39 -3.64 -11.08
N THR A 104 -14.94 -3.00 -10.01
CA THR A 104 -15.77 -2.76 -8.82
C THR A 104 -16.26 -1.32 -8.83
N PHE A 105 -17.58 -1.15 -8.91
CA PHE A 105 -18.20 0.17 -8.83
C PHE A 105 -18.40 0.60 -7.38
N ASN A 106 -18.17 1.88 -7.11
CA ASN A 106 -18.39 2.45 -5.78
C ASN A 106 -19.87 2.67 -5.44
N SER A 107 -20.73 2.81 -6.46
CA SER A 107 -22.17 3.10 -6.30
C SER A 107 -23.01 2.45 -7.39
N LEU A 108 -24.32 2.30 -7.12
CA LEU A 108 -25.30 1.84 -8.12
C LEU A 108 -25.41 2.80 -9.31
N SER A 109 -25.26 4.11 -9.09
CA SER A 109 -25.30 5.09 -10.18
C SER A 109 -24.13 4.92 -11.16
N GLN A 110 -22.92 4.65 -10.65
CA GLN A 110 -21.76 4.34 -11.48
C GLN A 110 -21.94 3.01 -12.22
N PHE A 111 -22.44 1.97 -11.53
CA PHE A 111 -22.75 0.69 -12.17
C PHE A 111 -23.74 0.86 -13.33
N HIS A 112 -24.90 1.50 -13.10
CA HIS A 112 -25.91 1.68 -14.15
C HIS A 112 -25.43 2.50 -15.33
N ARG A 113 -24.53 3.45 -15.09
CA ARG A 113 -23.93 4.29 -16.13
C ARG A 113 -22.98 3.50 -17.04
N PHE A 114 -22.08 2.71 -16.46
CA PHE A 114 -20.96 2.13 -17.18
C PHE A 114 -21.13 0.64 -17.54
N TYR A 115 -21.98 -0.10 -16.84
CA TYR A 115 -22.24 -1.50 -17.13
C TYR A 115 -22.70 -1.77 -18.58
N PRO A 116 -23.55 -0.93 -19.22
CA PRO A 116 -23.88 -1.12 -20.64
C PRO A 116 -22.64 -1.17 -21.55
N ALA A 117 -21.62 -0.36 -21.30
CA ALA A 117 -20.38 -0.38 -22.07
C ALA A 117 -19.60 -1.68 -21.87
N VAL A 118 -19.53 -2.17 -20.63
CA VAL A 118 -18.90 -3.47 -20.31
C VAL A 118 -19.60 -4.61 -21.07
N THR A 119 -20.94 -4.61 -21.08
CA THR A 119 -21.70 -5.62 -21.82
C THR A 119 -21.52 -5.54 -23.34
N ALA A 120 -21.42 -4.31 -23.87
CA ALA A 120 -21.23 -4.08 -25.31
C ALA A 120 -19.83 -4.48 -25.79
N GLU A 121 -18.81 -4.32 -24.95
CA GLU A 121 -17.44 -4.76 -25.23
C GLU A 121 -17.34 -6.30 -25.27
N GLY A 122 -18.06 -7.00 -24.39
CA GLY A 122 -18.14 -8.46 -24.38
C GLY A 122 -16.86 -9.17 -23.94
N SER A 123 -15.94 -8.47 -23.26
CA SER A 123 -14.63 -8.98 -22.82
C SER A 123 -14.66 -9.92 -21.62
N GLY A 124 -15.85 -10.13 -21.03
CA GLY A 124 -16.02 -10.98 -19.85
C GLY A 124 -15.55 -10.37 -18.54
N ILE A 125 -15.44 -9.04 -18.44
CA ILE A 125 -15.13 -8.35 -17.17
C ILE A 125 -16.19 -8.69 -16.11
N SER A 126 -15.73 -9.19 -14.97
CA SER A 126 -16.60 -9.47 -13.83
C SER A 126 -16.85 -8.19 -13.04
N CYS A 127 -18.10 -7.72 -13.03
CA CYS A 127 -18.46 -6.49 -12.35
C CYS A 127 -18.84 -6.75 -10.90
N GLY A 128 -18.41 -5.89 -9.99
CA GLY A 128 -18.82 -5.92 -8.58
C GLY A 128 -19.23 -4.55 -8.07
N ILE A 129 -19.69 -4.52 -6.82
CA ILE A 129 -20.00 -3.28 -6.13
C ILE A 129 -19.29 -3.24 -4.77
N ARG A 130 -18.69 -2.09 -4.45
CA ARG A 130 -18.14 -1.86 -3.12
C ARG A 130 -19.28 -1.71 -2.14
N ILE A 131 -19.26 -2.48 -1.07
CA ILE A 131 -20.22 -2.44 0.02
C ILE A 131 -19.57 -1.86 1.27
N ASN A 132 -20.40 -1.29 2.14
CA ASN A 132 -19.94 -0.68 3.38
C ASN A 132 -20.67 -1.32 4.58
N PRO A 133 -19.96 -2.06 5.44
CA PRO A 133 -20.54 -2.67 6.63
C PRO A 133 -20.78 -1.68 7.78
N GLU A 134 -20.43 -0.40 7.61
CA GLU A 134 -20.49 0.66 8.63
C GLU A 134 -19.71 0.24 9.90
N TYR A 135 -18.62 -0.47 9.68
CA TYR A 135 -17.75 -0.97 10.73
C TYR A 135 -16.29 -0.89 10.28
N SER A 136 -15.46 -0.24 11.10
CA SER A 136 -14.02 -0.16 10.95
C SER A 136 -13.40 0.12 12.32
N GLU A 137 -12.25 -0.49 12.60
CA GLU A 137 -11.46 -0.25 13.81
C GLU A 137 -10.28 0.71 13.56
N VAL A 138 -10.27 1.40 12.42
CA VAL A 138 -9.22 2.37 12.09
C VAL A 138 -9.40 3.62 12.94
N GLU A 139 -8.45 3.88 13.85
CA GLU A 139 -8.51 5.01 14.78
C GLU A 139 -8.35 6.38 14.10
N THR A 140 -7.56 6.45 13.02
CA THR A 140 -7.32 7.70 12.30
C THR A 140 -8.40 7.95 11.26
N GLU A 141 -9.24 8.96 11.49
CA GLU A 141 -10.40 9.26 10.65
C GLU A 141 -10.05 9.49 9.16
N LEU A 142 -8.88 10.08 8.87
CA LEU A 142 -8.40 10.27 7.49
C LEU A 142 -8.33 8.96 6.69
N TYR A 143 -8.09 7.84 7.37
CA TYR A 143 -7.96 6.51 6.77
C TYR A 143 -9.16 5.61 7.04
N ASN A 144 -10.21 6.10 7.72
CA ASN A 144 -11.41 5.33 8.04
C ASN A 144 -12.40 5.32 6.86
N PRO A 145 -12.53 4.20 6.10
CA PRO A 145 -13.42 4.15 4.95
C PRO A 145 -14.90 4.03 5.35
N CYS A 146 -15.20 3.72 6.61
CA CYS A 146 -16.54 3.53 7.17
C CYS A 146 -16.99 4.69 8.05
N ALA A 147 -16.25 5.80 8.06
CA ALA A 147 -16.59 7.04 8.75
C ALA A 147 -18.03 7.50 8.43
N PRO A 148 -18.76 8.11 9.39
CA PRO A 148 -20.06 8.71 9.11
C PRO A 148 -20.01 9.70 7.93
N GLY A 149 -20.92 9.55 6.96
CA GLY A 149 -20.92 10.36 5.74
C GLY A 149 -19.86 9.97 4.71
N THR A 150 -19.20 8.82 4.89
CA THR A 150 -18.24 8.28 3.92
C THR A 150 -18.84 8.19 2.52
N ARG A 151 -18.00 8.53 1.53
CA ARG A 151 -18.32 8.41 0.10
C ARG A 151 -18.09 7.00 -0.45
N PHE A 152 -17.67 6.05 0.39
CA PHE A 152 -17.18 4.74 -0.05
C PHE A 152 -18.18 3.63 0.16
N GLY A 153 -18.52 2.97 -0.95
CA GLY A 153 -19.40 1.79 -0.98
C GLY A 153 -20.87 2.09 -0.73
N VAL A 154 -21.70 1.08 -0.99
CA VAL A 154 -23.14 1.11 -0.77
C VAL A 154 -23.51 0.46 0.56
N MET A 155 -24.48 1.06 1.24
CA MET A 155 -25.09 0.56 2.47
C MET A 155 -26.20 -0.45 2.17
N THR A 156 -26.62 -1.22 3.18
CA THR A 156 -27.63 -2.25 2.99
C THR A 156 -29.01 -1.72 2.60
N ASP A 157 -29.37 -0.51 3.02
CA ASP A 157 -30.64 0.15 2.72
C ASP A 157 -30.69 0.72 1.29
N GLN A 158 -29.53 0.83 0.63
CA GLN A 158 -29.39 1.27 -0.76
C GLN A 158 -29.43 0.10 -1.76
N LEU A 159 -29.19 -1.13 -1.30
CA LEU A 159 -29.20 -2.32 -2.15
C LEU A 159 -30.62 -2.90 -2.29
N PRO A 160 -31.09 -3.19 -3.51
CA PRO A 160 -32.35 -3.91 -3.72
C PRO A 160 -32.22 -5.37 -3.27
N GLU A 161 -33.34 -6.03 -2.94
CA GLU A 161 -33.36 -7.45 -2.54
C GLU A 161 -32.71 -8.37 -3.59
N LYS A 162 -33.02 -8.12 -4.86
CA LYS A 162 -32.36 -8.76 -6.00
C LYS A 162 -31.34 -7.80 -6.59
N LEU A 163 -30.07 -8.20 -6.61
CA LEU A 163 -29.00 -7.39 -7.18
C LEU A 163 -29.25 -7.11 -8.67
N PRO A 164 -28.87 -5.91 -9.16
CA PRO A 164 -28.84 -5.63 -10.59
C PRO A 164 -28.11 -6.73 -11.37
N ALA A 165 -28.70 -7.13 -12.51
CA ALA A 165 -28.09 -8.11 -13.39
C ALA A 165 -26.70 -7.62 -13.83
N GLY A 166 -25.67 -8.45 -13.64
CA GLY A 166 -24.28 -8.11 -13.95
C GLY A 166 -23.39 -7.87 -12.73
N ILE A 167 -23.96 -7.62 -11.55
CA ILE A 167 -23.17 -7.63 -10.31
C ILE A 167 -22.88 -9.08 -9.94
N GLU A 168 -21.61 -9.45 -10.02
CA GLU A 168 -21.11 -10.79 -9.72
C GLU A 168 -20.31 -10.85 -8.43
N GLY A 169 -20.06 -9.71 -7.77
CA GLY A 169 -19.25 -9.69 -6.56
C GLY A 169 -19.41 -8.47 -5.68
N PHE A 170 -18.94 -8.63 -4.46
CA PHE A 170 -18.84 -7.55 -3.49
C PHE A 170 -17.39 -7.27 -3.14
N HIS A 171 -17.11 -5.99 -2.90
CA HIS A 171 -15.83 -5.54 -2.38
C HIS A 171 -16.03 -4.80 -1.06
N CYS A 172 -15.27 -5.15 -0.05
CA CYS A 172 -15.33 -4.54 1.27
C CYS A 172 -13.90 -4.20 1.69
N HIS A 173 -13.65 -2.95 2.06
CA HIS A 173 -12.35 -2.53 2.58
C HIS A 173 -12.57 -1.62 3.78
N CYS A 174 -12.19 -2.14 4.95
CA CYS A 174 -12.45 -1.57 6.28
C CYS A 174 -11.21 -1.52 7.18
N HIS A 175 -10.06 -1.96 6.70
CA HIS A 175 -8.86 -2.20 7.50
C HIS A 175 -7.69 -1.31 7.11
N CYS A 176 -6.88 -0.94 8.10
CA CYS A 176 -5.58 -0.30 7.94
C CYS A 176 -4.63 -0.93 8.97
N GLU A 177 -3.56 -1.60 8.52
CA GLU A 177 -2.59 -2.30 9.37
C GLU A 177 -3.17 -3.23 10.46
N SER A 178 -4.35 -3.79 10.19
CA SER A 178 -5.13 -4.60 11.10
C SER A 178 -4.58 -6.02 11.26
N SER A 179 -4.88 -6.62 12.42
CA SER A 179 -4.69 -8.01 12.82
C SER A 179 -5.75 -8.96 12.24
N SER A 180 -5.51 -10.27 12.38
CA SER A 180 -6.48 -11.31 12.00
C SER A 180 -7.76 -11.29 12.83
N TYR A 181 -7.72 -10.75 14.04
CA TYR A 181 -8.88 -10.69 14.95
C TYR A 181 -9.80 -9.52 14.60
N GLU A 182 -9.25 -8.41 14.10
CA GLU A 182 -10.06 -7.35 13.51
C GLU A 182 -10.80 -7.85 12.25
N LEU A 183 -10.15 -8.65 11.41
CA LEU A 183 -10.83 -9.27 10.27
C LEU A 183 -11.98 -10.18 10.72
N GLU A 184 -11.81 -10.97 11.78
CA GLU A 184 -12.88 -11.80 12.34
C GLU A 184 -14.11 -10.95 12.69
N ARG A 185 -13.92 -9.84 13.42
CA ARG A 185 -15.02 -8.93 13.78
C ARG A 185 -15.63 -8.24 12.56
N THR A 186 -14.82 -7.86 11.57
CA THR A 186 -15.35 -7.33 10.29
C THR A 186 -16.21 -8.37 9.58
N LEU A 187 -15.80 -9.65 9.55
CA LEU A 187 -16.58 -10.72 8.93
C LEU A 187 -17.92 -10.93 9.65
N GLU A 188 -17.97 -10.85 10.97
CA GLU A 188 -19.23 -10.91 11.73
C GLU A 188 -20.21 -9.81 11.29
N HIS A 189 -19.74 -8.56 11.17
CA HIS A 189 -20.56 -7.44 10.71
C HIS A 189 -20.98 -7.60 9.25
N LEU A 190 -20.05 -8.04 8.40
CA LEU A 190 -20.28 -8.26 6.98
C LEU A 190 -21.32 -9.36 6.75
N GLU A 191 -21.21 -10.49 7.44
CA GLU A 191 -22.18 -11.58 7.39
C GLU A 191 -23.53 -11.14 7.94
N GLY A 192 -23.56 -10.48 9.09
CA GLY A 192 -24.80 -9.99 9.69
C GLY A 192 -25.59 -9.03 8.79
N LYS A 193 -24.90 -8.21 8.01
CA LYS A 193 -25.53 -7.19 7.15
C LYS A 193 -25.79 -7.65 5.71
N PHE A 194 -24.83 -8.35 5.10
CA PHE A 194 -24.79 -8.60 3.65
C PHE A 194 -24.97 -10.05 3.23
N SER A 195 -24.96 -11.04 4.14
CA SER A 195 -25.04 -12.47 3.78
C SER A 195 -26.28 -12.84 2.96
N ARG A 196 -27.39 -12.12 3.12
CA ARG A 196 -28.63 -12.30 2.32
C ARG A 196 -28.45 -12.15 0.80
N TRP A 197 -27.38 -11.50 0.35
CA TRP A 197 -27.03 -11.37 -1.07
C TRP A 197 -25.93 -12.33 -1.52
N PHE A 198 -25.29 -13.08 -0.61
CA PHE A 198 -24.14 -13.90 -0.96
C PHE A 198 -24.48 -15.03 -1.94
N SER A 199 -25.72 -15.51 -1.97
CA SER A 199 -26.17 -16.49 -2.97
C SER A 199 -26.31 -15.91 -4.39
N GLN A 200 -26.26 -14.58 -4.54
CA GLN A 200 -26.40 -13.88 -5.82
C GLN A 200 -25.05 -13.48 -6.44
N ILE A 201 -23.96 -13.63 -5.69
CA ILE A 201 -22.60 -13.25 -6.11
C ILE A 201 -21.68 -14.48 -6.20
N LYS A 202 -20.59 -14.33 -6.92
CA LYS A 202 -19.56 -15.34 -7.19
C LYS A 202 -18.28 -15.10 -6.39
N TRP A 203 -17.99 -13.85 -6.04
CA TRP A 203 -16.77 -13.50 -5.32
C TRP A 203 -16.99 -12.41 -4.28
N LEU A 204 -16.15 -12.43 -3.24
CA LEU A 204 -16.09 -11.44 -2.19
C LEU A 204 -14.63 -11.02 -1.99
N ASN A 205 -14.33 -9.77 -2.34
CA ASN A 205 -13.04 -9.15 -2.07
C ASN A 205 -13.09 -8.43 -0.72
N LEU A 206 -12.30 -8.89 0.24
CA LEU A 206 -12.22 -8.39 1.61
C LEU A 206 -11.17 -7.27 1.79
N GLY A 207 -10.73 -6.67 0.69
CA GLY A 207 -9.93 -5.46 0.70
C GLY A 207 -8.50 -5.70 1.20
N GLY A 208 -7.78 -4.59 1.40
CA GLY A 208 -6.45 -4.59 2.01
C GLY A 208 -6.48 -4.36 3.51
N GLY A 209 -5.31 -4.03 4.09
CA GLY A 209 -5.15 -3.76 5.53
C GLY A 209 -4.77 -4.98 6.37
N HIS A 210 -4.71 -6.17 5.76
CA HIS A 210 -4.31 -7.42 6.42
C HIS A 210 -2.78 -7.51 6.54
N LEU A 211 -2.21 -7.08 7.67
CA LEU A 211 -0.75 -6.97 7.81
C LEU A 211 -0.08 -8.30 8.21
N MET A 212 -0.35 -9.35 7.43
CA MET A 212 0.01 -10.75 7.74
C MET A 212 1.51 -11.07 7.83
N THR A 213 2.36 -10.16 7.36
CA THR A 213 3.82 -10.28 7.41
C THR A 213 4.44 -9.55 8.60
N ARG A 214 3.63 -8.85 9.42
CA ARG A 214 4.07 -8.30 10.71
C ARG A 214 4.41 -9.43 11.67
N LYS A 215 5.46 -9.24 12.47
CA LYS A 215 6.03 -10.28 13.35
C LYS A 215 5.02 -10.89 14.34
N ASP A 216 4.11 -10.09 14.86
CA ASP A 216 3.09 -10.44 15.86
C ASP A 216 1.73 -10.81 15.25
N TYR A 217 1.62 -10.90 13.92
CA TYR A 217 0.37 -11.26 13.26
C TYR A 217 0.10 -12.78 13.39
N ASP A 218 -1.10 -13.14 13.84
CA ASP A 218 -1.53 -14.54 13.98
C ASP A 218 -1.99 -15.12 12.63
N VAL A 219 -1.02 -15.59 11.85
CA VAL A 219 -1.24 -16.19 10.52
C VAL A 219 -2.11 -17.46 10.62
N GLU A 220 -1.96 -18.24 11.68
CA GLU A 220 -2.73 -19.47 11.86
C GLU A 220 -4.21 -19.17 12.13
N HIS A 221 -4.49 -18.12 12.90
CA HIS A 221 -5.84 -17.61 13.07
C HIS A 221 -6.45 -17.15 11.75
N LEU A 222 -5.73 -16.35 10.95
CA LEU A 222 -6.19 -15.91 9.63
C LEU A 222 -6.56 -17.10 8.73
N VAL A 223 -5.71 -18.12 8.64
CA VAL A 223 -5.98 -19.30 7.81
C VAL A 223 -7.22 -20.04 8.30
N ARG A 224 -7.38 -20.25 9.61
CA ARG A 224 -8.59 -20.90 10.16
C ARG A 224 -9.85 -20.10 9.86
N LEU A 225 -9.79 -18.78 10.04
CA LEU A 225 -10.90 -17.86 9.80
C LEU A 225 -11.38 -17.92 8.35
N LEU A 226 -10.45 -17.79 7.40
CA LEU A 226 -10.76 -17.82 5.96
C LEU A 226 -11.31 -19.19 5.52
N LYS A 227 -10.75 -20.29 6.02
CA LYS A 227 -11.27 -21.63 5.74
C LYS A 227 -12.69 -21.80 6.27
N GLY A 228 -12.95 -21.40 7.52
CA GLY A 228 -14.29 -21.45 8.10
C GLY A 228 -15.29 -20.61 7.32
N PHE A 229 -14.89 -19.41 6.87
CA PHE A 229 -15.73 -18.57 6.02
C PHE A 229 -16.07 -19.26 4.68
N LYS A 230 -15.08 -19.86 4.02
CA LYS A 230 -15.28 -20.63 2.79
C LYS A 230 -16.14 -21.87 2.98
N GLU A 231 -16.03 -22.56 4.11
CA GLU A 231 -16.90 -23.70 4.42
C GLU A 231 -18.37 -23.28 4.53
N ARG A 232 -18.65 -22.08 5.05
CA ARG A 232 -20.01 -21.50 5.09
C ARG A 232 -20.50 -21.06 3.71
N TYR A 233 -19.61 -20.54 2.86
CA TYR A 233 -19.95 -20.02 1.52
C TYR A 233 -19.05 -20.62 0.42
N PRO A 234 -19.19 -21.93 0.13
CA PRO A 234 -18.25 -22.65 -0.74
C PRO A 234 -18.26 -22.21 -2.20
N HIS A 235 -19.32 -21.52 -2.64
CA HIS A 235 -19.44 -20.95 -3.98
C HIS A 235 -18.72 -19.60 -4.14
N LEU A 236 -18.30 -18.96 -3.05
CA LEU A 236 -17.61 -17.67 -3.10
C LEU A 236 -16.11 -17.85 -3.29
N GLN A 237 -15.56 -17.19 -4.31
CA GLN A 237 -14.13 -16.89 -4.37
C GLN A 237 -13.82 -15.74 -3.40
N ILE A 238 -12.91 -15.98 -2.47
CA ILE A 238 -12.48 -14.99 -1.49
C ILE A 238 -11.17 -14.38 -1.95
N ILE A 239 -11.13 -13.04 -1.98
CA ILE A 239 -9.99 -12.26 -2.46
C ILE A 239 -9.54 -11.35 -1.31
N LEU A 240 -8.22 -11.28 -1.07
CA LEU A 240 -7.59 -10.27 -0.22
C LEU A 240 -6.67 -9.42 -1.07
N GLU A 241 -6.58 -8.12 -0.79
CA GLU A 241 -5.71 -7.21 -1.53
C GLU A 241 -4.79 -6.40 -0.60
N PRO A 242 -3.95 -7.05 0.22
CA PRO A 242 -3.01 -6.33 1.07
C PRO A 242 -2.02 -5.53 0.22
N GLY A 243 -1.67 -4.33 0.69
CA GLY A 243 -0.61 -3.51 0.14
C GLY A 243 0.67 -3.73 0.93
N SER A 244 0.78 -3.03 2.07
CA SER A 244 1.97 -3.02 2.91
C SER A 244 2.48 -4.40 3.28
N ALA A 245 1.62 -5.41 3.47
CA ALA A 245 2.09 -6.74 3.82
C ALA A 245 3.13 -7.32 2.82
N PHE A 246 3.02 -7.01 1.53
CA PHE A 246 4.00 -7.47 0.54
C PHE A 246 5.40 -6.91 0.79
N THR A 247 5.49 -5.64 1.18
CA THR A 247 6.76 -4.88 1.28
C THR A 247 7.04 -4.38 2.70
N TRP A 248 6.35 -4.94 3.70
CA TRP A 248 6.53 -4.64 5.11
C TRP A 248 7.93 -5.03 5.55
N GLN A 249 8.70 -4.04 6.00
CA GLN A 249 10.09 -4.16 6.44
C GLN A 249 10.99 -4.82 5.39
N THR A 250 10.76 -4.54 4.10
CA THR A 250 11.58 -5.08 3.01
C THR A 250 12.67 -4.15 2.54
N GLY A 251 12.80 -2.95 3.11
CA GLY A 251 13.81 -2.00 2.67
C GLY A 251 13.82 -0.70 3.42
N VAL A 252 14.74 0.15 3.04
CA VAL A 252 15.11 1.37 3.78
C VAL A 252 15.14 2.59 2.87
N LEU A 253 15.13 3.77 3.48
CA LEU A 253 15.58 5.02 2.86
C LEU A 253 16.92 5.39 3.49
N SER A 254 17.97 5.39 2.69
CA SER A 254 19.30 5.84 3.09
C SER A 254 19.50 7.30 2.68
N SER A 255 19.97 8.12 3.62
CA SER A 255 20.25 9.55 3.46
C SER A 255 21.56 9.93 4.14
N GLU A 256 22.05 11.14 3.90
CA GLU A 256 23.23 11.71 4.55
C GLU A 256 22.91 12.98 5.32
N ILE A 257 23.63 13.20 6.41
CA ILE A 257 23.61 14.46 7.15
C ILE A 257 24.35 15.51 6.33
N VAL A 258 23.67 16.61 6.03
CA VAL A 258 24.21 17.76 5.28
C VAL A 258 24.71 18.84 6.24
N ASP A 259 24.01 19.04 7.35
CA ASP A 259 24.36 20.06 8.35
C ASP A 259 23.80 19.68 9.72
N ILE A 260 24.34 20.25 10.79
CA ILE A 260 23.86 20.08 12.16
C ILE A 260 23.76 21.46 12.81
N VAL A 261 22.55 21.83 13.20
CA VAL A 261 22.27 23.14 13.80
C VAL A 261 21.74 22.99 15.22
N GLU A 262 22.07 23.95 16.08
CA GLU A 262 21.50 24.04 17.42
C GLU A 262 20.88 25.42 17.63
N ASN A 263 19.60 25.43 18.04
CA ASN A 263 18.91 26.66 18.40
C ASN A 263 18.03 26.44 19.63
N ARG A 264 18.19 27.29 20.65
CA ARG A 264 17.50 27.21 21.95
C ARG A 264 17.57 25.80 22.57
N GLY A 265 18.74 25.15 22.48
CA GLY A 265 18.99 23.82 23.04
C GLY A 265 18.41 22.65 22.23
N ILE A 266 17.84 22.90 21.05
CA ILE A 266 17.36 21.85 20.15
C ILE A 266 18.40 21.62 19.06
N ARG A 267 19.05 20.44 19.09
CA ARG A 267 19.95 19.97 18.04
C ARG A 267 19.13 19.34 16.91
N THR A 268 19.35 19.79 15.68
CA THR A 268 18.70 19.27 14.46
C THR A 268 19.76 18.84 13.46
N ALA A 269 19.74 17.57 13.06
CA ALA A 269 20.53 17.08 11.92
C ALA A 269 19.70 17.26 10.65
N ILE A 270 20.19 18.07 9.72
CA ILE A 270 19.56 18.36 8.43
C ILE A 270 20.04 17.30 7.43
N LEU A 271 19.09 16.60 6.80
CA LEU A 271 19.36 15.48 5.92
C LEU A 271 19.23 15.87 4.45
N ASN A 272 19.87 15.13 3.54
CA ASN A 272 19.68 15.30 2.09
C ASN A 272 18.36 14.71 1.56
N VAL A 273 17.36 14.50 2.42
CA VAL A 273 15.99 14.07 2.12
C VAL A 273 14.99 15.02 2.76
N SER A 274 13.71 14.93 2.41
CA SER A 274 12.62 15.71 3.00
C SER A 274 11.51 14.79 3.50
N PHE A 275 10.96 15.04 4.69
CA PHE A 275 9.79 14.32 5.18
C PHE A 275 8.57 14.66 4.32
N THR A 276 8.42 15.92 3.91
CA THR A 276 7.32 16.34 3.03
C THR A 276 7.38 15.69 1.65
N CYS A 277 8.57 15.62 1.05
CA CYS A 277 8.72 15.13 -0.31
C CYS A 277 8.84 13.61 -0.39
N HIS A 278 9.54 12.99 0.57
CA HIS A 278 10.03 11.62 0.46
C HIS A 278 9.38 10.68 1.49
N MET A 279 8.93 11.20 2.64
CA MET A 279 8.28 10.38 3.67
C MET A 279 6.96 11.03 4.12
N PRO A 280 6.03 11.34 3.20
CA PRO A 280 4.89 12.22 3.48
C PRO A 280 4.00 11.69 4.61
N ASP A 281 3.86 10.38 4.76
CA ASP A 281 3.10 9.78 5.87
C ASP A 281 3.70 10.08 7.24
N CYS A 282 4.99 10.39 7.36
CA CYS A 282 5.55 10.90 8.60
C CYS A 282 4.85 12.20 9.05
N LEU A 283 4.32 13.00 8.13
CA LEU A 283 3.61 14.24 8.43
C LEU A 283 2.09 14.11 8.34
N GLU A 284 1.58 13.36 7.35
CA GLU A 284 0.14 13.17 7.12
C GLU A 284 -0.52 12.24 8.16
N MET A 285 0.24 11.24 8.64
CA MET A 285 -0.19 10.25 9.62
C MET A 285 0.95 10.01 10.60
N PRO A 286 1.18 10.91 11.60
CA PRO A 286 2.48 11.17 12.23
C PRO A 286 3.28 9.91 12.62
N TYR A 287 3.91 9.32 11.61
CA TYR A 287 4.64 8.07 11.68
C TYR A 287 6.09 8.45 11.92
N GLN A 288 6.62 8.04 13.07
CA GLN A 288 8.03 8.23 13.36
C GLN A 288 8.78 6.93 13.00
N PRO A 289 9.55 6.90 11.90
CA PRO A 289 10.24 5.69 11.49
C PRO A 289 11.34 5.30 12.46
N ALA A 290 11.59 4.00 12.57
CA ALA A 290 12.79 3.52 13.21
C ALA A 290 14.02 3.96 12.40
N VAL A 291 15.04 4.46 13.10
CA VAL A 291 16.33 4.83 12.52
C VAL A 291 17.37 3.83 13.01
N ARG A 292 18.10 3.23 12.09
CA ARG A 292 19.13 2.24 12.44
C ARG A 292 20.19 2.88 13.34
N GLY A 293 20.49 2.22 14.46
CA GLY A 293 21.47 2.72 15.43
C GLY A 293 20.94 3.81 16.36
N ALA A 294 19.65 4.15 16.31
CA ALA A 294 19.05 5.15 17.18
C ALA A 294 17.84 4.62 17.96
N GLY A 295 17.68 5.08 19.20
CA GLY A 295 16.45 4.93 19.97
C GLY A 295 15.47 6.05 19.65
N MET A 296 14.17 5.75 19.55
CA MET A 296 13.14 6.80 19.45
C MET A 296 13.02 7.54 20.78
N GLY A 297 12.87 8.86 20.71
CA GLY A 297 12.76 9.75 21.86
C GLY A 297 14.09 10.36 22.29
N ASP A 298 14.13 10.86 23.53
CA ASP A 298 15.17 11.70 24.10
C ASP A 298 15.90 11.06 25.31
N ALA A 299 15.76 9.75 25.47
CA ALA A 299 16.30 9.03 26.63
C ALA A 299 17.82 8.84 26.60
N GLY A 300 18.49 9.04 25.46
CA GLY A 300 19.93 8.83 25.30
C GLY A 300 20.78 10.11 25.39
N PRO A 301 22.11 9.96 25.38
CA PRO A 301 23.04 11.08 25.58
C PRO A 301 23.11 12.05 24.38
N TYR A 302 22.86 11.55 23.17
CA TYR A 302 22.99 12.33 21.94
C TYR A 302 21.64 12.41 21.22
N VAL A 303 20.82 13.38 21.64
CA VAL A 303 19.47 13.58 21.12
C VAL A 303 19.48 14.58 19.97
N TYR A 304 18.89 14.17 18.84
CA TYR A 304 18.70 14.99 17.66
C TYR A 304 17.26 14.90 17.16
N ARG A 305 16.73 16.04 16.75
CA ARG A 305 15.63 16.09 15.79
C ARG A 305 16.19 15.85 14.39
N LEU A 306 15.50 15.10 13.54
CA LEU A 306 15.90 14.95 12.15
C LEU A 306 15.07 15.91 11.29
N GLY A 307 15.77 16.77 10.54
CA GLY A 307 15.19 17.77 9.66
C GLY A 307 15.41 17.42 8.19
N GLY A 308 14.44 17.74 7.35
CA GLY A 308 14.53 17.62 5.91
C GLY A 308 15.16 18.83 5.22
N ASN A 309 15.47 18.70 3.93
CA ASN A 309 16.09 19.75 3.11
C ASN A 309 15.10 20.65 2.35
N SER A 310 13.79 20.54 2.55
CA SER A 310 12.84 21.50 1.97
C SER A 310 12.78 22.81 2.78
N CYS A 311 12.20 23.86 2.19
CA CYS A 311 12.01 25.13 2.90
C CYS A 311 10.75 25.15 3.80
N LEU A 312 10.00 24.04 3.89
CA LEU A 312 8.82 23.97 4.74
C LEU A 312 9.26 23.96 6.20
N SER A 313 8.75 24.89 7.01
CA SER A 313 9.14 25.01 8.43
C SER A 313 8.82 23.77 9.26
N GLY A 314 7.85 22.96 8.83
CA GLY A 314 7.47 21.68 9.44
C GLY A 314 8.18 20.46 8.85
N ASP A 315 9.21 20.64 8.01
CA ASP A 315 9.95 19.53 7.40
C ASP A 315 10.96 18.94 8.39
N TYR A 316 10.45 18.34 9.45
CA TYR A 316 11.22 17.60 10.44
C TYR A 316 10.34 16.56 11.09
N MET A 317 10.95 15.57 11.70
CA MET A 317 10.25 14.56 12.47
C MET A 317 10.96 14.30 13.79
N GLY A 318 10.17 13.96 14.80
CA GLY A 318 10.58 13.24 16.01
C GLY A 318 11.80 13.75 16.77
N LEU A 319 12.20 12.93 17.73
CA LEU A 319 13.51 12.96 18.38
C LEU A 319 14.06 11.55 18.31
N TRP A 320 15.36 11.44 18.01
CA TRP A 320 16.10 10.20 18.10
C TRP A 320 17.34 10.40 18.95
N SER A 321 17.63 9.38 19.73
CA SER A 321 18.78 9.28 20.62
C SER A 321 19.81 8.34 20.02
N PHE A 322 21.01 8.84 19.78
CA PHE A 322 22.15 8.09 19.24
C PHE A 322 23.15 7.75 20.36
N ASP A 323 24.05 6.81 20.10
CA ASP A 323 25.14 6.42 21.00
C ASP A 323 26.43 7.24 20.79
N HIS A 324 26.43 8.15 19.81
CA HIS A 324 27.53 9.07 19.50
C HIS A 324 27.02 10.43 19.00
N GLU A 325 27.90 11.43 18.93
CA GLU A 325 27.61 12.69 18.25
C GLU A 325 27.59 12.49 16.74
N LEU A 326 26.46 12.85 16.12
CA LEU A 326 26.30 12.78 14.68
C LEU A 326 27.30 13.69 13.95
N GLN A 327 27.78 13.23 12.79
CA GLN A 327 28.72 13.98 11.96
C GLN A 327 28.15 14.34 10.59
N ILE A 328 28.56 15.47 10.03
CA ILE A 328 28.24 15.83 8.64
C ILE A 328 28.82 14.76 7.69
N GLY A 329 28.01 14.32 6.73
CA GLY A 329 28.33 13.23 5.80
C GLY A 329 27.99 11.83 6.31
N GLU A 330 27.59 11.68 7.57
CA GLU A 330 27.17 10.40 8.13
C GLU A 330 25.85 9.92 7.52
N ARG A 331 25.71 8.60 7.37
CA ARG A 331 24.50 7.97 6.83
C ARG A 331 23.43 7.79 7.90
N ILE A 332 22.25 8.31 7.63
CA ILE A 332 21.03 8.01 8.36
C ILE A 332 20.18 7.05 7.53
N VAL A 333 19.83 5.91 8.14
CA VAL A 333 19.05 4.85 7.52
C VAL A 333 17.69 4.74 8.22
N PHE A 334 16.65 5.13 7.50
CA PHE A 334 15.26 4.97 7.92
C PHE A 334 14.76 3.59 7.51
N GLU A 335 14.31 2.81 8.49
CA GLU A 335 13.76 1.48 8.26
C GLU A 335 12.31 1.55 7.73
N ASP A 336 11.92 0.50 7.00
CA ASP A 336 10.56 0.28 6.51
C ASP A 336 10.00 1.41 5.63
N MET A 337 10.75 1.72 4.57
CA MET A 337 10.51 2.90 3.72
C MET A 337 10.17 2.57 2.26
N ILE A 338 9.59 1.39 2.01
CA ILE A 338 9.24 0.94 0.65
C ILE A 338 7.74 1.04 0.35
N HIS A 339 6.89 0.66 1.31
CA HIS A 339 5.43 0.75 1.15
C HIS A 339 4.93 2.15 1.53
N TYR A 340 3.94 2.65 0.80
CA TYR A 340 3.34 3.99 0.96
C TYR A 340 4.31 5.18 0.92
N THR A 341 5.57 4.96 0.52
CA THR A 341 6.56 6.01 0.28
C THR A 341 6.63 6.36 -1.21
N THR A 342 7.29 5.56 -2.04
CA THR A 342 7.61 5.89 -3.44
C THR A 342 6.40 6.08 -4.35
N VAL A 343 5.23 5.64 -3.92
CA VAL A 343 3.94 5.85 -4.61
C VAL A 343 3.31 7.23 -4.30
N LYS A 344 3.81 7.93 -3.27
CA LYS A 344 3.32 9.23 -2.79
C LYS A 344 4.37 10.34 -2.82
N THR A 345 5.62 10.01 -3.15
CA THR A 345 6.69 11.00 -3.16
C THR A 345 6.49 12.08 -4.22
N ASN A 346 7.08 13.23 -3.97
CA ASN A 346 7.01 14.37 -4.86
C ASN A 346 8.36 15.11 -4.92
N MET A 347 8.44 16.13 -5.77
CA MET A 347 9.62 17.00 -5.93
C MET A 347 9.26 18.43 -5.55
N PHE A 348 8.48 18.59 -4.47
CA PHE A 348 8.20 19.92 -3.90
C PHE A 348 9.53 20.65 -3.62
N ASN A 349 9.55 21.97 -3.82
CA ASN A 349 10.75 22.82 -3.83
C ASN A 349 11.84 22.44 -4.85
N GLY A 350 11.56 21.53 -5.80
CA GLY A 350 12.59 21.00 -6.71
C GLY A 350 13.64 20.15 -5.97
N ILE A 351 13.29 19.62 -4.79
CA ILE A 351 14.18 18.76 -4.02
C ILE A 351 14.51 17.51 -4.83
N HIS A 352 15.80 17.17 -4.88
CA HIS A 352 16.29 16.00 -5.60
C HIS A 352 15.70 14.72 -4.99
N HIS A 353 14.98 13.97 -5.82
CA HIS A 353 14.30 12.76 -5.38
C HIS A 353 15.29 11.62 -5.13
N PRO A 354 15.10 10.80 -4.08
CA PRO A 354 15.94 9.63 -3.83
C PRO A 354 15.93 8.65 -5.01
N ALA A 355 17.09 8.07 -5.30
CA ALA A 355 17.16 6.97 -6.26
C ALA A 355 16.33 5.77 -5.76
N ILE A 356 15.88 4.93 -6.69
CA ILE A 356 15.22 3.66 -6.35
C ILE A 356 16.15 2.53 -6.77
N ALA A 357 16.41 1.61 -5.86
CA ALA A 357 17.31 0.49 -6.08
C ALA A 357 16.87 -0.78 -5.37
N MET A 358 17.46 -1.90 -5.78
CA MET A 358 17.30 -3.21 -5.17
C MET A 358 18.66 -3.77 -4.76
N TRP A 359 18.71 -4.30 -3.54
CA TRP A 359 19.76 -5.21 -3.10
C TRP A 359 19.35 -6.64 -3.44
N THR A 360 19.97 -7.23 -4.47
CA THR A 360 19.59 -8.56 -4.95
C THR A 360 20.01 -9.66 -3.98
N LYS A 361 19.41 -10.85 -4.10
CA LYS A 361 19.76 -12.02 -3.26
C LYS A 361 21.22 -12.47 -3.45
N GLU A 362 21.85 -12.16 -4.59
CA GLU A 362 23.28 -12.40 -4.87
C GLU A 362 24.21 -11.30 -4.31
N GLY A 363 23.67 -10.30 -3.58
CA GLY A 363 24.46 -9.23 -3.00
C GLY A 363 24.83 -8.12 -3.96
N LYS A 364 24.11 -7.96 -5.08
CA LYS A 364 24.36 -6.89 -6.06
C LYS A 364 23.50 -5.67 -5.78
N SER A 365 24.06 -4.49 -6.04
CA SER A 365 23.33 -3.22 -6.10
C SER A 365 22.78 -3.05 -7.52
N GLU A 366 21.46 -3.00 -7.65
CA GLU A 366 20.78 -2.71 -8.90
C GLU A 366 19.97 -1.42 -8.79
N VAL A 367 20.40 -0.36 -9.47
CA VAL A 367 19.68 0.92 -9.48
C VAL A 367 18.59 0.89 -10.54
N PHE A 368 17.34 0.98 -10.11
CA PHE A 368 16.17 1.01 -10.99
C PHE A 368 15.92 2.38 -11.62
N LYS A 369 16.10 3.45 -10.86
CA LYS A 369 15.89 4.84 -11.31
C LYS A 369 16.78 5.80 -10.53
N GLN A 370 17.47 6.67 -11.27
CA GLN A 370 18.02 7.92 -10.76
C GLN A 370 17.20 9.06 -11.37
N PHE A 371 16.79 10.00 -10.54
CA PHE A 371 16.01 11.15 -10.97
C PHE A 371 16.93 12.29 -11.41
N SER A 372 16.51 13.06 -12.39
CA SER A 372 17.25 14.22 -12.90
C SER A 372 16.41 15.48 -12.87
N TYR A 373 17.00 16.60 -13.31
CA TYR A 373 16.29 17.86 -13.48
C TYR A 373 15.09 17.73 -14.44
N GLU A 374 15.22 16.93 -15.49
CA GLU A 374 14.15 16.70 -16.47
C GLU A 374 12.91 16.09 -15.83
N ASP A 375 13.07 15.15 -14.89
CA ASP A 375 11.95 14.55 -14.15
C ASP A 375 11.17 15.60 -13.34
N TYR A 376 11.85 16.64 -12.82
CA TYR A 376 11.19 17.77 -12.16
C TYR A 376 10.53 18.70 -13.18
N ARG A 377 11.27 19.10 -14.23
CA ARG A 377 10.80 20.05 -15.25
C ARG A 377 9.55 19.55 -15.98
N GLU A 378 9.53 18.30 -16.41
CA GLU A 378 8.45 17.73 -17.24
C GLU A 378 7.14 17.58 -16.46
N ARG A 379 7.17 17.66 -15.13
CA ARG A 379 5.95 17.75 -14.31
C ARG A 379 5.31 19.13 -14.31
N MET A 380 6.05 20.17 -14.71
CA MET A 380 5.61 21.56 -14.60
C MET A 380 4.95 22.10 -15.88
N SER A 381 5.16 21.48 -17.04
CA SER A 381 4.60 21.93 -18.32
C SER A 381 4.66 20.89 -19.43
#